data_AF-D6C4L7-F1
#
_entry.id   AF-D6C4L7-F1
#
_cell.length_a   1.000
_cell.length_b   1.000
_cell.length_c   1.000
_cell.angle_alpha   90.00
_cell.angle_beta   90.00
_cell.angle_gamma   90.00
#
_symmetry.space_group_name_H-M   'P 1'
#
loop_
_entity.id
_entity.type
_entity.pdbx_description
1 polymer ?
#
loop_
_entity_poly.entity_id
_entity_poly.type
_entity_poly.pdbx_seq_one_letter_code
_entity_poly.pdbx_strand_id
1 'polypeptide(L)' 'MKLTCVLIAAVLPLAVCQFDSTDASAYMRKNPSLRSPKRTRDCKTKGSVCFASSECCIQDCWFVCLY' A
#
# COMPACT_ATOMS: atom_id res chain seq x y z
N MET A 1 -34.86 26.46 -10.05
CA MET A 1 -35.02 24.99 -10.19
C MET A 1 -33.87 24.30 -10.95
N LYS A 2 -33.14 24.98 -11.86
CA LYS A 2 -31.99 24.39 -12.59
C LYS A 2 -30.72 24.21 -11.74
N LEU A 3 -30.50 25.10 -10.77
CA LEU A 3 -29.30 25.12 -9.92
C LEU A 3 -29.14 23.87 -9.04
N THR A 4 -30.24 23.39 -8.45
CA THR A 4 -30.22 22.18 -7.60
C THR A 4 -29.86 20.92 -8.38
N CYS A 5 -30.31 20.79 -9.64
CA CYS A 5 -29.93 19.66 -10.49
C CYS A 5 -28.43 19.64 -10.81
N VAL A 6 -27.85 20.80 -11.09
CA VAL A 6 -26.39 20.92 -11.35
C VAL A 6 -25.58 20.56 -10.10
N LEU A 7 -26.03 20.99 -8.93
CA LEU A 7 -25.39 20.65 -7.66
C LEU A 7 -25.44 19.14 -7.38
N ILE A 8 -26.58 18.48 -7.59
CA ILE A 8 -26.72 17.04 -7.40
C ILE A 8 -25.81 16.27 -8.38
N ALA A 9 -25.79 16.68 -9.65
CA ALA A 9 -24.94 16.07 -10.67
C ALA A 9 -23.44 16.24 -10.38
N ALA A 10 -23.03 17.31 -9.71
CA ALA A 10 -21.64 17.53 -9.30
C ALA A 10 -21.26 16.74 -8.03
N VAL A 11 -22.21 16.53 -7.11
CA VAL A 11 -21.96 15.83 -5.84
C VAL A 11 -22.00 14.31 -6.00
N LEU A 12 -22.82 13.77 -6.92
CA LEU A 12 -22.87 12.33 -7.20
C LEU A 12 -21.49 11.70 -7.52
N PRO A 13 -20.69 12.23 -8.48
CA PRO A 13 -19.40 11.64 -8.80
C PRO A 13 -18.41 11.73 -7.63
N LEU A 14 -18.48 12.80 -6.82
CA LEU A 14 -17.68 12.91 -5.60
C LEU A 14 -18.05 11.79 -4.61
N ALA A 15 -19.33 11.50 -4.41
CA ALA A 15 -19.79 10.44 -3.52
C ALA A 15 -19.39 9.03 -4.01
N VAL A 16 -19.41 8.79 -5.33
CA VAL A 16 -18.98 7.51 -5.93
C VAL A 16 -17.48 7.27 -5.73
N CYS A 17 -16.65 8.30 -5.90
CA CYS A 17 -15.21 8.20 -5.64
C CYS A 17 -14.89 7.87 -4.17
N GLN A 18 -15.72 8.36 -3.23
CA GLN A 18 -15.55 8.04 -1.80
C GLN A 18 -15.97 6.60 -1.50
N PHE A 19 -17.04 6.10 -2.13
CA PHE A 19 -17.55 4.75 -1.89
C PHE A 19 -16.54 3.67 -2.32
N ASP A 20 -15.95 3.83 -3.51
CA ASP A 20 -14.91 2.92 -4.03
C ASP A 20 -13.65 2.90 -3.13
N SER A 21 -13.26 4.09 -2.64
CA SER A 21 -12.12 4.23 -1.73
C SER A 21 -12.37 3.59 -0.35
N THR A 22 -13.61 3.66 0.17
CA THR A 22 -13.96 3.04 1.45
C THR A 22 -14.06 1.52 1.34
N ASP A 23 -14.59 0.99 0.24
CA ASP A 23 -14.64 -0.46 0.02
C ASP A 23 -13.23 -1.03 -0.11
N ALA A 24 -12.34 -0.40 -0.88
CA ALA A 24 -10.94 -0.79 -0.98
C ALA A 24 -10.24 -0.85 0.40
N SER A 25 -10.57 0.09 1.30
CA SER A 25 -10.04 0.11 2.67
C SER A 25 -10.61 -1.00 3.57
N ALA A 26 -11.87 -1.39 3.36
CA ALA A 26 -12.52 -2.46 4.12
C ALA A 26 -12.03 -3.86 3.67
N TYR A 27 -11.83 -4.08 2.37
CA TYR A 27 -11.24 -5.31 1.85
C TYR A 27 -9.77 -5.47 2.30
N MET A 28 -9.00 -4.39 2.39
CA MET A 28 -7.63 -4.41 2.91
C MET A 28 -7.50 -4.74 4.40
N ARG A 29 -8.55 -4.56 5.20
CA ARG A 29 -8.53 -4.91 6.64
C ARG A 29 -8.75 -6.39 6.92
N LYS A 30 -9.44 -7.12 6.03
CA LYS A 30 -9.86 -8.52 6.30
C LYS A 30 -8.77 -9.56 6.01
N ASN A 31 -7.75 -9.21 5.24
CA ASN A 31 -6.63 -10.10 4.92
C ASN A 31 -5.27 -9.40 5.17
N PRO A 32 -4.64 -9.56 6.34
CA PRO A 32 -3.29 -9.01 6.58
C PRO A 32 -2.22 -9.57 5.63
N SER A 33 -2.52 -10.68 4.92
CA SER A 33 -1.66 -11.31 3.92
C SER A 33 -1.65 -10.62 2.54
N LEU A 34 -2.55 -9.66 2.26
CA LEU A 34 -2.54 -8.86 1.02
C LEU A 34 -2.07 -7.43 1.24
N ARG A 35 -1.50 -7.14 2.40
CA ARG A 35 -0.82 -5.87 2.66
C ARG A 35 0.46 -5.84 1.82
N SER A 36 0.30 -5.43 0.57
CA SER A 36 1.37 -5.04 -0.36
C SER A 36 2.45 -4.32 0.44
N PRO A 37 3.72 -4.72 0.31
CA PRO A 37 4.74 -4.44 1.30
C PRO A 37 4.73 -2.94 1.53
N LYS A 38 4.50 -2.55 2.80
CA LYS A 38 4.93 -1.23 3.28
C LYS A 38 6.27 -1.00 2.60
N ARG A 39 6.41 0.13 1.90
CA ARG A 39 7.70 0.66 1.46
C ARG A 39 8.59 0.87 2.69
N THR A 40 9.05 -0.20 3.31
CA THR A 40 10.34 -0.29 3.94
C THR A 40 11.29 -0.29 2.76
N ARG A 41 12.12 0.77 2.64
CA ARG A 41 13.34 0.81 1.81
C ARG A 41 13.73 -0.58 1.34
N ASP A 42 13.79 -0.81 0.02
CA ASP A 42 14.15 -2.08 -0.63
C ASP A 42 15.17 -2.86 0.20
N CYS A 43 14.67 -3.69 1.11
CA CYS A 43 15.52 -4.48 1.96
C CYS A 43 15.83 -5.74 1.16
N LYS A 44 17.09 -6.06 1.12
CA LYS A 44 17.66 -7.18 0.38
C LYS A 44 17.12 -8.49 0.96
N THR A 45 16.60 -9.33 0.07
CA THR A 45 16.06 -10.65 0.39
C THR A 45 17.19 -11.66 0.58
N LYS A 46 16.89 -12.81 1.21
CA LYS A 46 17.84 -13.92 1.34
C LYS A 46 18.56 -14.25 0.04
N GLY A 47 19.88 -14.37 0.10
CA GLY A 47 20.76 -14.69 -1.03
C GLY A 47 21.20 -13.49 -1.87
N SER A 48 20.63 -12.29 -1.65
CA SER A 48 21.10 -11.09 -2.32
C SER A 48 22.35 -10.53 -1.64
N VAL A 49 23.27 -10.01 -2.46
CA VAL A 49 24.58 -9.51 -2.01
C VAL A 49 24.39 -8.29 -1.13
N CYS A 50 25.01 -8.26 0.05
CA CYS A 50 24.90 -7.15 0.99
C CYS A 50 26.30 -6.74 1.49
N PHE A 51 26.47 -5.44 1.81
CA PHE A 51 27.71 -4.92 2.40
C PHE A 51 27.51 -4.50 3.86
N ALA A 52 26.29 -4.10 4.22
CA ALA A 52 25.90 -3.81 5.59
C ALA A 52 24.67 -4.63 6.02
N SER A 53 24.61 -4.99 7.31
CA SER A 53 23.44 -5.62 7.93
C SER A 53 22.14 -4.89 7.61
N SER A 54 22.11 -3.56 7.70
CA SER A 54 20.92 -2.73 7.47
C SER A 54 20.34 -2.80 6.05
N GLU A 55 21.09 -3.36 5.10
CA GLU A 55 20.57 -3.62 3.75
C GLU A 55 19.62 -4.82 3.74
N CYS A 56 19.84 -5.83 4.59
CA CYS A 56 19.01 -7.02 4.67
C CYS A 56 17.75 -6.77 5.50
N CYS A 57 16.64 -7.41 5.14
CA CYS A 57 15.38 -7.25 5.88
C CYS A 57 15.49 -7.69 7.35
N ILE A 58 16.34 -8.69 7.64
CA ILE A 58 16.54 -9.27 8.98
C ILE A 58 17.80 -8.70 9.66
N GLN A 59 18.44 -7.68 9.05
CA GLN A 59 19.68 -7.09 9.53
C GLN A 59 20.86 -8.09 9.67
N ASP A 60 20.83 -9.15 8.88
CA ASP A 60 21.82 -10.23 8.95
C ASP A 60 22.51 -10.41 7.59
N CYS A 61 23.74 -9.89 7.51
CA CYS A 61 24.52 -9.80 6.29
C CYS A 61 25.88 -10.47 6.46
N TRP A 62 26.18 -11.44 5.60
CA TRP A 62 27.50 -12.07 5.52
C TRP A 62 27.88 -12.31 4.06
N PHE A 63 28.31 -11.25 3.36
CA PHE A 63 28.42 -11.11 1.90
C PHE A 63 27.10 -11.23 1.12
N VAL A 64 26.16 -12.01 1.64
CA VAL A 64 24.78 -12.13 1.20
C VAL A 64 23.87 -12.08 2.42
N CYS A 65 22.61 -11.69 2.22
CA CYS A 65 21.60 -11.78 3.28
C CYS A 65 21.34 -13.26 3.57
N LEU A 66 21.55 -13.69 4.81
CA LEU A 66 21.40 -15.10 5.19
C LEU A 66 19.93 -15.49 5.39
N TYR A 67 19.09 -14.50 5.73
CA TYR A 67 17.67 -14.65 6.06
C TYR A 67 16.82 -13.55 5.43
#